data_AF-A0A7V5KPH6-F1
#
_entry.id   AF-A0A7V5KPH6-F1
#
_cell.length_a   1.000
_cell.length_b   1.000
_cell.length_c   1.000
_cell.angle_alpha   90.00
_cell.angle_beta   90.00
_cell.angle_gamma   90.00
#
_symmetry.space_group_name_H-M   'P 1'
#
loop_
_entity.id
_entity.type
_entity.pdbx_description
1 polymer ?
#
loop_
_entity_poly.entity_id
_entity_poly.type
_entity_poly.pdbx_seq_one_letter_code
_entity_poly.pdbx_strand_id
1 'polypeptide(L)' 'MGRATTFAEKAAKASMQRGVKCPVCGTIRQPILYVISERSPKTGNWRFRTRKVQVCKCNEKEIYG' A
#
# COMPACT_ATOMS: atom_id res chain seq x y z
N MET A 1 -2.84 32.89 -4.39
CA MET A 1 -3.94 32.54 -5.32
C MET A 1 -3.74 31.12 -5.81
N GLY A 2 -4.69 30.21 -5.58
CA GLY A 2 -4.65 28.85 -6.14
C GLY A 2 -5.15 28.85 -7.58
N ARG A 3 -4.47 28.14 -8.49
CA ARG A 3 -4.94 27.96 -9.87
C ARG A 3 -6.28 27.23 -9.85
N ALA A 4 -7.30 27.79 -10.47
CA ALA A 4 -8.59 27.15 -10.65
C ALA A 4 -8.42 25.95 -11.60
N THR A 5 -8.36 24.73 -11.07
CA THR A 5 -8.34 23.50 -11.88
C THR A 5 -9.74 23.16 -12.36
N THR A 6 -9.88 22.90 -13.66
CA THR A 6 -11.13 22.45 -14.29
C THR A 6 -11.49 21.01 -13.86
N PHE A 7 -12.76 20.63 -14.07
CA PHE A 7 -13.21 19.24 -13.81
C PHE A 7 -12.42 18.22 -14.64
N ALA A 8 -12.13 18.54 -15.90
CA ALA A 8 -11.31 17.70 -16.77
C ALA A 8 -9.91 17.45 -16.20
N GLU A 9 -9.24 18.49 -15.70
CA GLU A 9 -7.94 18.35 -15.05
C GLU A 9 -7.98 17.54 -13.76
N LYS A 10 -9.07 17.64 -12.98
CA LYS A 10 -9.26 16.83 -11.77
C LYS A 10 -9.50 15.36 -12.14
N ALA A 11 -10.30 15.08 -13.16
CA ALA A 11 -10.55 13.73 -13.65
C ALA A 11 -9.27 13.08 -14.17
N ALA A 12 -8.45 13.81 -14.94
CA ALA A 12 -7.16 13.34 -15.43
C ALA A 12 -6.18 13.01 -14.29
N LYS A 13 -6.09 13.87 -13.27
CA LYS A 13 -5.23 13.64 -12.08
C LYS A 13 -5.70 12.49 -11.19
N ALA A 14 -6.99 12.16 -11.22
CA ALA A 14 -7.56 11.03 -10.49
C ALA A 14 -7.36 9.70 -11.23
N SER A 15 -7.41 9.73 -12.57
CA SER A 15 -7.19 8.57 -13.44
C SER A 15 -5.71 8.24 -13.65
N MET A 16 -4.80 9.18 -13.39
CA MET A 16 -3.36 8.92 -13.35
C MET A 16 -3.05 7.93 -12.22
N GLN A 17 -2.68 6.70 -12.58
CA GLN A 17 -2.33 5.65 -11.63
C GLN A 17 -1.11 6.09 -10.80
N ARG A 18 -1.34 6.35 -9.51
CA ARG A 18 -0.29 6.74 -8.56
C ARG A 18 0.32 5.51 -7.92
N GLY A 19 1.64 5.40 -7.96
CA GLY A 19 2.37 4.34 -7.25
C GLY A 19 3.71 3.98 -7.88
N VAL A 20 4.50 3.23 -7.13
CA VAL A 20 5.79 2.69 -7.61
C VAL A 20 5.49 1.42 -8.40
N LYS A 21 5.89 1.38 -9.67
CA LYS A 21 5.82 0.14 -10.46
C LYS A 21 6.84 -0.85 -9.93
N CYS A 22 6.44 -2.11 -9.81
CA CYS A 22 7.37 -3.17 -9.46
C CYS A 22 8.30 -3.44 -10.66
N PRO A 23 9.64 -3.48 -10.47
CA PRO A 23 10.58 -3.73 -11.56
C PRO A 23 10.51 -5.16 -12.11
N VAL A 24 9.89 -6.10 -11.36
CA VAL A 24 9.83 -7.52 -11.74
C VAL A 24 8.58 -7.85 -12.55
N CYS A 25 7.40 -7.44 -12.07
CA CYS A 25 6.12 -7.79 -12.71
C CYS A 25 5.44 -6.62 -13.43
N GLY A 26 6.02 -5.42 -13.39
CA GLY A 26 5.48 -4.22 -14.06
C GLY A 26 4.19 -3.67 -13.45
N THR A 27 3.55 -4.40 -12.53
CA THR A 27 2.33 -3.95 -11.85
C THR A 27 2.63 -2.87 -10.82
N ILE A 28 1.65 -2.00 -10.58
CA ILE A 28 1.76 -0.99 -9.53
C ILE A 28 1.75 -1.66 -8.16
N ARG A 29 2.68 -1.27 -7.31
CA ARG A 29 2.69 -1.70 -5.91
C ARG A 29 1.58 -0.97 -5.16
N GLN A 30 0.64 -1.73 -4.63
CA GLN A 30 -0.44 -1.22 -3.79
C GLN A 30 0.07 -1.06 -2.35
N PRO A 31 0.07 0.15 -1.79
CA PRO A 31 0.39 0.34 -0.39
C PRO A 31 -0.78 -0.16 0.48
N ILE A 32 -0.51 -1.08 1.39
CA ILE A 32 -1.47 -1.60 2.35
C ILE A 32 -0.96 -1.44 3.78
N LEU A 33 -1.89 -1.35 4.73
CA LEU A 33 -1.58 -1.52 6.15
C LEU A 33 -1.75 -3.00 6.49
N TYR A 34 -0.64 -3.69 6.72
CA TYR A 34 -0.63 -5.09 7.09
C TYR A 34 -0.59 -5.23 8.60
N VAL A 35 -1.56 -5.97 9.15
CA VAL A 35 -1.76 -6.14 10.60
C VAL A 35 -1.49 -7.60 10.94
N ILE A 36 -0.57 -7.83 11.88
CA ILE A 36 -0.21 -9.18 12.35
C ILE A 36 -0.50 -9.27 13.83
N SER A 37 -1.15 -10.35 14.25
CA SER A 37 -1.19 -10.75 15.66
C SER A 37 0.13 -11.44 16.03
N GLU A 38 0.95 -10.79 16.84
CA GLU A 38 2.17 -11.39 17.38
C GLU A 38 2.09 -11.48 18.91
N ARG A 39 2.64 -12.55 19.48
CA ARG A 39 2.76 -12.68 20.92
C ARG A 39 3.97 -11.91 21.40
N SER A 40 3.77 -11.01 22.36
CA SER A 40 4.86 -10.23 22.95
C SER A 40 5.84 -11.16 23.66
N PRO A 41 7.12 -11.23 23.27
CA PRO A 41 8.10 -12.11 23.91
C PRO A 41 8.40 -11.67 25.35
N LYS A 42 8.12 -10.41 25.71
CA LYS A 42 8.37 -9.85 27.04
C LYS A 42 7.24 -10.08 28.04
N THR A 43 5.99 -10.02 27.59
CA THR A 43 4.82 -10.01 28.47
C THR A 43 3.89 -11.21 28.24
N GLY A 44 4.10 -11.99 27.19
CA GLY A 44 3.25 -13.14 26.86
C GLY A 44 1.86 -12.77 26.32
N ASN A 45 1.53 -11.48 26.25
CA ASN A 45 0.25 -10.99 25.74
C ASN A 45 0.24 -10.92 24.22
N TRP A 46 -0.96 -11.09 23.63
CA TRP A 46 -1.19 -10.86 22.21
C TRP A 46 -1.21 -9.37 21.89
N ARG A 47 -0.50 -8.96 20.85
CA ARG A 47 -0.50 -7.60 20.34
C ARG A 47 -0.68 -7.59 18.83
N PHE A 48 -1.31 -6.53 18.33
CA PHE A 48 -1.39 -6.28 16.90
C PHE A 48 -0.24 -5.38 16.48
N ARG A 49 0.61 -5.86 15.58
CA ARG A 49 1.64 -5.06 14.94
C ARG A 49 1.18 -4.64 13.56
N THR A 50 1.18 -3.34 13.33
CA THR A 50 0.85 -2.74 12.03
C THR A 50 2.14 -2.40 11.29
N ARG A 51 2.24 -2.80 10.03
CA ARG A 51 3.33 -2.42 9.11
C ARG A 51 2.76 -1.92 7.80
N LYS A 52 3.26 -0.78 7.31
CA LYS A 52 2.93 -0.29 5.97
C LYS A 52 3.79 -1.05 4.97
N VAL A 53 3.18 -1.83 4.09
CA VAL A 53 3.87 -2.63 3.09
C VAL A 53 3.33 -2.35 1.70
N GLN A 54 4.17 -2.56 0.70
CA GLN A 54 3.83 -2.36 -0.69
C GLN A 54 3.69 -3.73 -1.36
N VAL A 55 2.48 -4.08 -1.80
CA VAL A 55 2.16 -5.39 -2.37
C VAL A 55 2.02 -5.30 -3.87
N CYS A 56 2.53 -6.31 -4.56
CA CYS A 56 2.38 -6.57 -5.99
C CYS A 56 2.29 -8.08 -6.21
N LYS A 57 2.17 -8.49 -7.47
CA LYS A 57 2.04 -9.92 -7.83
C LYS A 57 3.19 -10.81 -7.38
N CYS A 58 4.36 -10.24 -7.11
CA CYS A 58 5.54 -11.00 -6.70
C CYS A 58 5.52 -11.37 -5.22
N ASN A 59 4.99 -10.50 -4.36
CA ASN A 59 5.05 -10.65 -2.91
C ASN A 59 3.68 -10.83 -2.24
N GLU A 60 2.60 -10.86 -3.02
CA GLU A 60 1.26 -11.16 -2.49
C GLU A 60 1.20 -12.48 -1.74
N LYS A 61 1.84 -13.54 -2.26
CA LYS A 61 1.87 -14.86 -1.60
C LYS A 61 2.60 -14.84 -0.26
N GLU A 62 3.72 -14.13 -0.21
CA GLU A 62 4.50 -14.01 1.03
C GLU A 62 3.76 -13.19 2.11
N ILE A 63 2.96 -12.21 1.68
CA ILE A 63 2.28 -11.30 2.60
C ILE A 63 0.93 -11.85 3.04
N TYR A 64 0.16 -12.47 2.14
CA TYR A 64 -1.18 -12.97 2.46
C TYR A 64 -1.20 -14.43 2.95
N GLY A 65 -0.18 -15.23 2.61
CA GLY A 65 -0.13 -16.67 2.91
C GLY A 65 -0.77 -17.49 1.81
#